data_AF-A0A352CQH6-F1
#
_entry.id   AF-A0A352CQH6-F1
#
_cell.length_a   1.000
_cell.length_b   1.000
_cell.length_c   1.000
_cell.angle_alpha   90.00
_cell.angle_beta   90.00
_cell.angle_gamma   90.00
#
_symmetry.space_group_name_H-M   'P 1'
#
loop_
_entity.id
_entity.type
_entity.pdbx_description
1 polymer ?
#
loop_
_entity_poly.entity_id
_entity_poly.type
_entity_poly.pdbx_seq_one_letter_code
_entity_poly.pdbx_strand_id
1 'polypeptide(L)' 'MILTTLSNLIHQTAFFNITWGNFVMIAVAFLFLYLAIKHDFEPLLLVPIAFGMLLVNIYPDIIAAPTVDA' A
#
# COMPACT_ATOMS: atom_id res chain seq x y z
N MET A 1 23.80 -7.69 -20.96
CA MET A 1 22.60 -7.66 -21.83
C MET A 1 21.41 -8.33 -21.14
N ILE A 2 21.42 -9.64 -20.84
CA ILE A 2 20.31 -10.28 -20.09
C ILE A 2 20.37 -10.01 -18.57
N LEU A 3 21.55 -10.09 -17.94
CA LEU A 3 21.70 -9.80 -16.50
C LEU A 3 21.33 -8.35 -16.14
N THR A 4 21.59 -7.40 -17.04
CA THR A 4 21.22 -5.98 -16.88
C THR A 4 19.71 -5.79 -16.99
N THR A 5 19.05 -6.48 -17.93
CA THR A 5 17.59 -6.44 -18.05
C THR A 5 16.92 -7.08 -16.83
N LEU A 6 17.45 -8.20 -16.34
CA LEU A 6 16.92 -8.87 -15.15
C LEU A 6 17.06 -8.00 -13.89
N SER A 7 18.20 -7.31 -13.74
CA SER A 7 18.41 -6.33 -12.66
C SER A 7 17.44 -5.15 -12.75
N ASN A 8 17.19 -4.61 -13.95
CA ASN A 8 16.22 -3.53 -14.15
C ASN A 8 14.79 -3.96 -13.83
N LEU A 9 14.39 -5.18 -14.23
CA LEU A 9 13.06 -5.72 -13.93
C LEU A 9 12.85 -5.89 -12.42
N ILE A 10 13.86 -6.37 -11.70
CA ILE A 10 13.83 -6.48 -10.24
C ILE A 10 13.64 -5.10 -9.60
N HIS A 11 14.40 -4.10 -10.03
CA HIS A 11 14.29 -2.73 -9.50
C HIS A 11 12.96 -2.04 -9.83
N GLN A 12 12.32 -2.39 -10.95
CA GLN A 12 11.01 -1.86 -11.36
C GLN A 12 9.83 -2.63 -10.76
N THR A 13 10.07 -3.72 -10.00
CA THR A 13 8.96 -4.42 -9.37
C THR A 13 8.28 -3.52 -8.33
N ALA A 14 6.95 -3.58 -8.31
CA ALA A 14 6.10 -2.81 -7.40
C ALA A 14 6.51 -2.94 -5.92
N PHE A 15 7.18 -4.04 -5.54
CA PHE A 15 7.68 -4.27 -4.19
C PHE A 15 8.84 -3.35 -3.79
N PHE A 16 9.65 -2.85 -4.73
CA PHE A 16 10.74 -1.90 -4.42
C PHE A 16 10.26 -0.44 -4.33
N ASN A 17 9.06 -0.13 -4.83
CA ASN A 17 8.47 1.21 -4.74
C ASN A 17 7.80 1.47 -3.36
N ILE A 18 7.75 0.45 -2.49
CA ILE A 18 7.21 0.60 -1.13
C ILE A 18 8.24 1.34 -0.27
N THR A 19 7.91 2.59 0.12
CA THR A 19 8.75 3.37 1.02
C THR A 19 8.57 2.93 2.48
N TRP A 20 9.51 3.32 3.34
CA TRP A 20 9.39 3.10 4.79
C TRP A 20 8.08 3.66 5.37
N GLY A 21 7.59 4.79 4.84
CA GLY A 21 6.32 5.39 5.27
C GLY A 21 5.11 4.50 4.98
N ASN A 22 5.11 3.80 3.84
CA ASN A 22 4.04 2.86 3.50
C ASN A 22 3.96 1.70 4.49
N PHE A 23 5.10 1.18 4.95
CA PHE A 23 5.15 0.12 5.94
C PHE A 23 4.52 0.54 7.28
N VAL A 24 4.82 1.76 7.75
CA VAL A 24 4.20 2.32 8.96
C VAL A 24 2.70 2.42 8.81
N MET A 25 2.22 2.92 7.67
CA MET A 25 0.78 3.09 7.42
C MET A 25 0.04 1.75 7.29
N ILE A 26 0.69 0.70 6.77
CA ILE A 26 0.15 -0.67 6.78
C ILE A 26 -0.06 -1.14 8.22
N ALA A 27 0.90 -0.91 9.12
CA ALA A 27 0.75 -1.25 10.54
C ALA A 27 -0.41 -0.47 11.19
N VAL A 28 -0.59 0.81 10.87
CA VAL A 28 -1.73 1.61 11.34
C VAL A 28 -3.05 1.07 10.79
N ALA A 29 -3.10 0.64 9.53
CA ALA A 29 -4.30 0.07 8.95
C ALA A 29 -4.70 -1.25 9.63
N PHE A 30 -3.73 -2.08 10.03
CA PHE A 30 -3.99 -3.26 10.86
C PHE A 30 -4.47 -2.90 12.27
N LEU A 31 -3.95 -1.83 12.87
CA LEU A 31 -4.46 -1.33 14.16
C LEU A 31 -5.94 -0.92 14.04
N PHE A 32 -6.32 -0.26 12.95
CA PHE A 32 -7.70 0.13 12.70
C PHE A 32 -8.60 -1.09 12.43
N LEU A 33 -8.16 -2.06 11.62
CA LEU A 33 -8.87 -3.33 11.47
C LEU A 33 -9.08 -4.04 12.82
N TYR A 34 -8.05 -4.05 13.68
CA TYR A 34 -8.14 -4.62 15.01
C TYR A 34 -9.18 -3.89 15.89
N LEU A 35 -9.20 -2.55 15.87
CA LEU A 35 -10.20 -1.77 16.61
C LEU A 35 -11.62 -1.99 16.08
N ALA A 36 -11.80 -2.06 14.76
CA ALA A 36 -13.10 -2.31 14.16
C ALA A 36 -13.65 -3.69 14.52
N ILE A 37 -12.82 -4.74 14.46
CA ILE A 37 -13.25 -6.14 14.62
C ILE A 37 -13.32 -6.54 16.10
N LYS A 38 -12.31 -6.19 16.90
CA LYS A 38 -12.26 -6.63 18.30
C LYS A 38 -13.06 -5.75 19.24
N HIS A 39 -13.11 -4.45 18.95
CA HIS A 39 -13.73 -3.47 19.83
C HIS A 39 -15.05 -2.89 19.27
N ASP A 40 -15.53 -3.39 18.12
CA ASP A 40 -16.78 -2.98 17.47
C ASP A 40 -16.91 -1.45 17.28
N PHE A 41 -15.78 -0.75 17.13
CA PHE A 41 -15.79 0.69 16.81
C PHE A 41 -16.19 0.88 15.36
N GLU A 42 -17.43 1.33 15.17
CA GLU A 42 -18.03 1.66 13.85
C GLU A 42 -17.62 0.68 12.73
N PRO A 43 -17.84 -0.63 12.89
CA PRO A 43 -17.26 -1.64 12.00
C PRO A 43 -17.71 -1.46 10.55
N LEU A 44 -18.93 -0.94 10.32
CA LEU A 44 -19.43 -0.63 8.99
C LEU A 44 -18.61 0.42 8.24
N LEU A 45 -17.99 1.37 8.94
CA LEU A 45 -17.21 2.46 8.35
C LEU A 45 -15.70 2.19 8.45
N LEU A 46 -15.25 1.74 9.61
CA LEU A 46 -13.84 1.62 9.94
C LEU A 46 -13.16 0.46 9.20
N VAL A 47 -13.89 -0.62 8.91
CA VAL A 47 -13.38 -1.74 8.07
C VAL A 47 -13.10 -1.28 6.63
N PRO A 48 -14.05 -0.66 5.89
CA PRO A 48 -13.75 -0.09 4.57
C PRO A 48 -12.61 0.92 4.57
N ILE A 49 -12.53 1.80 5.58
CA ILE A 49 -11.47 2.82 5.68
C ILE A 49 -10.10 2.14 5.85
N ALA A 50 -9.98 1.20 6.80
CA ALA A 50 -8.74 0.48 7.03
C ALA A 50 -8.32 -0.36 5.81
N PHE A 51 -9.29 -0.92 5.08
CA PHE A 51 -9.03 -1.65 3.84
C PHE A 51 -8.51 -0.72 2.73
N GLY A 52 -9.11 0.46 2.56
CA GLY A 52 -8.61 1.48 1.63
C GLY A 52 -7.19 1.93 1.96
N MET A 53 -6.88 2.13 3.26
CA MET A 53 -5.53 2.45 3.72
C MET A 53 -4.53 1.34 3.40
N LEU A 54 -4.91 0.06 3.56
CA LEU A 54 -4.05 -1.07 3.17
C LEU A 54 -3.77 -1.07 1.66
N LEU A 55 -4.80 -0.92 0.83
CA LEU A 55 -4.65 -0.98 -0.63
C LEU A 55 -3.71 0.11 -1.16
N VAL A 56 -3.89 1.35 -0.72
CA VAL A 56 -3.05 2.49 -1.13
C VAL A 56 -1.61 2.34 -0.66
N ASN A 57 -1.36 1.72 0.50
CA ASN A 57 0.01 1.58 1.01
C ASN A 57 0.71 0.30 0.52
N ILE A 58 -0.03 -0.70 0.07
CA ILE A 58 0.52 -1.90 -0.58
C ILE A 58 0.82 -1.62 -2.06
N TYR A 59 -0.01 -0.83 -2.74
CA TYR A 59 0.20 -0.42 -4.12
C TYR A 59 -0.08 1.08 -4.27
N PRO A 60 0.92 1.95 -3.98
CA PRO A 60 0.78 3.40 -4.03
C PRO A 60 0.33 3.94 -5.39
N ASP A 61 0.70 3.24 -6.46
CA ASP A 61 0.43 3.67 -7.84
C ASP A 61 -1.05 3.52 -8.24
N ILE A 62 -1.92 2.89 -7.43
CA ILE A 62 -3.38 2.80 -7.70
C ILE A 62 -4.02 4.19 -7.76
N ILE A 63 -3.61 5.07 -6.86
CA ILE A 63 -4.22 6.39 -6.67
C ILE A 63 -3.25 7.52 -7.04
N ALA A 64 -2.05 7.17 -7.50
CA ALA A 64 -1.07 8.15 -7.92
C ALA A 64 -1.67 9.00 -9.06
N ALA A 65 -1.38 10.30 -9.02
CA ALA A 65 -1.76 11.18 -10.11
C ALA A 65 -1.15 10.64 -11.41
N PRO A 66 -1.86 10.70 -12.55
CA PRO A 66 -1.27 10.37 -13.83
C PRO A 66 -0.04 11.26 -14.03
N THR A 67 1.14 10.64 -14.08
CA THR A 67 2.37 11.36 -14.40
C THR A 67 2.22 11.88 -15.83
N VAL A 68 2.33 13.20 -16.02
CA VAL A 68 2.24 13.86 -17.33
C VAL A 68 3.52 13.70 -18.16
N ASP A 69 4.35 12.71 -17.82
CA ASP A 69 5.67 12.54 -18.39
C ASP A 69 5.57 11.64 -19.63
N ALA A 70 5.81 12.28 -20.78
CA ALA A 70 5.99 11.68 -22.09
C ALA A 70 7.37 11.01 -22.24
#